data_AF-A0A937PQ12-F1
#
_entry.id   AF-A0A937PQ12-F1
#
_cell.length_a   1.000
_cell.length_b   1.000
_cell.length_c   1.000
_cell.angle_alpha   90.00
_cell.angle_beta   90.00
_cell.angle_gamma   90.00
#
_symmetry.space_group_name_H-M   'P 1'
#
loop_
_entity.id
_entity.type
_entity.pdbx_description
1 polymer ?
#
loop_
_entity_poly.entity_id
_entity_poly.type
_entity_poly.pdbx_seq_one_letter_code
_entity_poly.pdbx_strand_id
1 'polypeptide(L)' 'MGNPIANWFKRHRNPTSFWLHVVGIPACFIAAPALAVVRRWWLAIAIFIAGYALQLIGHLVAGSRSGEEMFLRRLFGKR' A
#
# COMPACT_ATOMS: atom_id res chain seq x y z
N MET A 1 -31.67 1.20 4.47
CA MET A 1 -30.33 1.29 5.08
C MET A 1 -29.53 0.08 4.60
N GLY A 2 -28.56 0.29 3.72
CA GLY A 2 -27.87 -0.82 3.03
C GLY A 2 -27.03 -1.65 3.99
N ASN A 3 -27.00 -2.97 3.77
CA ASN A 3 -26.20 -3.91 4.54
C ASN A 3 -24.74 -3.40 4.65
N PRO A 4 -24.23 -3.11 5.86
CA PRO A 4 -22.87 -2.61 6.07
C PRO A 4 -21.80 -3.51 5.45
N ILE A 5 -22.04 -4.82 5.48
CA ILE A 5 -21.14 -5.85 4.95
C ILE A 5 -21.14 -5.80 3.41
N ALA A 6 -22.28 -5.56 2.78
CA ALA A 6 -22.36 -5.42 1.31
C ALA A 6 -21.68 -4.13 0.82
N ASN A 7 -21.79 -3.04 1.58
CA ASN A 7 -21.05 -1.80 1.31
C ASN A 7 -19.54 -1.96 1.56
N TRP A 8 -19.15 -2.76 2.56
CA TRP A 8 -17.77 -3.13 2.83
C TRP A 8 -17.18 -3.98 1.69
N PHE A 9 -17.92 -4.99 1.23
CA PHE A 9 -17.55 -5.84 0.09
C PHE A 9 -17.46 -5.04 -1.22
N LYS A 10 -18.33 -4.04 -1.43
CA LYS A 10 -18.24 -3.14 -2.60
C LYS A 10 -16.94 -2.32 -2.62
N ARG A 11 -16.39 -1.95 -1.46
CA ARG A 11 -15.13 -1.18 -1.34
C ARG A 11 -13.89 -2.07 -1.31
N HIS A 12 -14.02 -3.32 -0.84
CA HIS A 12 -12.93 -4.30 -0.76
C HIS A 12 -12.95 -5.32 -1.91
N ARG A 13 -13.60 -4.98 -3.03
CA ARG A 13 -13.82 -5.93 -4.14
C ARG A 13 -12.68 -6.04 -5.14
N ASN A 14 -11.61 -5.26 -5.00
CA ASN A 14 -10.53 -5.27 -5.98
C ASN A 14 -9.44 -6.26 -5.55
N PRO A 15 -9.47 -7.52 -6.03
CA PRO A 15 -8.46 -8.52 -5.69
C PRO A 15 -7.05 -8.07 -6.11
N THR A 16 -6.93 -7.28 -7.18
CA THR A 16 -5.64 -6.76 -7.63
C THR A 16 -5.01 -5.86 -6.57
N SER A 17 -5.80 -4.98 -5.95
CA SER A 17 -5.33 -4.14 -4.86
C SER A 17 -4.86 -4.97 -3.66
N PHE A 18 -5.64 -5.99 -3.28
CA PHE A 18 -5.29 -6.90 -2.19
C PHE A 18 -3.96 -7.61 -2.46
N TRP A 19 -3.80 -8.23 -3.64
CA TRP A 19 -2.58 -8.96 -4.01
C TRP A 19 -1.36 -8.04 -4.09
N LEU A 20 -1.52 -6.82 -4.62
CA LEU A 20 -0.43 -5.86 -4.66
C LEU A 20 0.04 -5.43 -3.26
N HIS A 21 -0.88 -5.35 -2.29
CA HIS A 21 -0.52 -5.09 -0.89
C HIS A 21 0.12 -6.31 -0.21
N VAL A 22 -0.41 -7.51 -0.46
CA VAL A 22 0.16 -8.77 0.05
C VAL A 22 1.62 -8.94 -0.38
N VAL A 23 2.01 -8.44 -1.55
CA VAL A 23 3.41 -8.44 -2.01
C VAL A 23 4.17 -7.20 -1.53
N GLY A 24 3.57 -6.02 -1.62
CA GLY A 24 4.23 -4.75 -1.31
C GLY A 24 4.59 -4.60 0.16
N ILE A 25 3.74 -5.04 1.09
CA ILE A 25 4.00 -4.94 2.54
C ILE A 25 5.23 -5.78 2.94
N PRO A 26 5.31 -7.09 2.64
CA PRO A 26 6.52 -7.86 2.88
C PRO A 26 7.76 -7.30 2.19
N ALA A 27 7.63 -6.76 0.97
CA ALA A 27 8.76 -6.14 0.28
C ALA A 27 9.34 -4.96 1.09
N CYS A 28 8.49 -4.07 1.61
CA CYS A 28 8.94 -2.92 2.40
C CYS A 28 9.41 -3.29 3.81
N PHE A 29 8.73 -4.19 4.51
CA PHE A 29 8.96 -4.42 5.95
C PHE A 29 9.80 -5.67 6.27
N ILE A 30 9.98 -6.58 5.31
CA ILE A 30 10.77 -7.80 5.50
C ILE A 30 11.97 -7.80 4.55
N ALA A 31 11.73 -7.74 3.23
CA ALA A 31 12.79 -7.91 2.25
C ALA A 31 13.79 -6.74 2.24
N ALA A 32 13.32 -5.49 2.23
CA ALA A 32 14.20 -4.33 2.27
C ALA A 32 15.07 -4.26 3.54
N PRO A 33 14.53 -4.42 4.77
CA PRO A 33 15.35 -4.49 5.99
C PRO A 33 16.33 -5.66 5.98
N ALA A 34 15.91 -6.85 5.55
CA ALA A 34 16.81 -8.00 5.44
C ALA A 34 17.99 -7.72 4.50
N LEU A 35 17.73 -7.08 3.35
CA LEU A 35 18.77 -6.67 2.40
C LEU A 35 19.70 -5.59 2.97
N ALA A 36 19.17 -4.66 3.76
CA ALA A 36 19.97 -3.65 4.44
C ALA A 36 20.91 -4.27 5.49
N VAL A 37 20.44 -5.27 6.24
CA VAL A 37 21.26 -6.02 7.24
C VAL A 37 22.45 -6.71 6.57
N VAL A 38 22.26 -7.32 5.40
CA VAL A 38 23.35 -7.91 4.61
C VAL A 38 24.14 -6.89 3.78
N ARG A 39 24.02 -5.60 4.10
CA ARG A 39 24.69 -4.44 3.49
C ARG A 39 24.45 -4.26 1.98
N ARG A 40 23.36 -4.81 1.45
CA ARG A 40 22.93 -4.62 0.04
C ARG A 40 22.04 -3.38 -0.08
N TRP A 41 22.55 -2.22 0.31
CA TRP A 41 21.79 -0.97 0.45
C TRP A 41 21.05 -0.55 -0.82
N TRP A 42 21.69 -0.61 -1.99
CA TRP A 42 21.04 -0.26 -3.25
C TRP A 42 19.86 -1.18 -3.57
N LEU A 43 20.00 -2.47 -3.31
CA LEU A 43 18.92 -3.43 -3.51
C LEU A 43 17.81 -3.22 -2.48
N ALA A 44 18.15 -2.93 -1.23
CA ALA A 44 17.20 -2.63 -0.18
C ALA A 44 16.34 -1.40 -0.53
N ILE A 45 16.96 -0.32 -0.99
CA ILE A 45 16.28 0.90 -1.44
C ILE A 45 15.37 0.58 -2.64
N ALA A 46 15.89 -0.14 -3.64
CA ALA A 46 15.11 -0.50 -4.83
C ALA A 46 13.87 -1.34 -4.47
N ILE A 47 14.03 -2.35 -3.60
CA ILE A 47 12.92 -3.19 -3.13
C ILE A 47 11.92 -2.40 -2.29
N PHE A 48 12.40 -1.50 -1.45
CA PHE A 48 11.51 -0.63 -0.67
C PHE A 48 10.66 0.26 -1.58
N ILE A 49 11.29 0.95 -2.53
CA ILE A 49 10.58 1.83 -3.47
C ILE A 49 9.61 1.02 -4.34
N ALA A 50 10.03 -0.13 -4.86
CA ALA A 50 9.17 -1.00 -5.66
C ALA A 50 7.98 -1.50 -4.83
N GLY A 51 8.20 -2.03 -3.63
CA GLY A 51 7.15 -2.52 -2.74
C GLY A 51 6.15 -1.42 -2.35
N TYR A 52 6.64 -0.19 -2.16
CA TYR A 52 5.83 0.98 -1.85
C TYR A 52 4.99 1.40 -3.06
N ALA A 53 5.59 1.46 -4.25
CA ALA A 53 4.89 1.75 -5.49
C ALA A 53 3.79 0.71 -5.77
N LEU A 54 4.02 -0.58 -5.49
CA LEU A 54 3.00 -1.63 -5.62
C LEU A 54 1.78 -1.35 -4.73
N GLN A 55 1.97 -0.90 -3.50
CA GLN A 55 0.88 -0.54 -2.58
C GLN A 55 0.08 0.67 -3.10
N LEU A 56 0.79 1.71 -3.58
CA LEU A 56 0.14 2.86 -4.20
C LEU A 56 -0.66 2.51 -5.46
N ILE A 57 -0.08 1.70 -6.36
CA ILE A 57 -0.78 1.20 -7.55
C ILE A 57 -1.98 0.35 -7.14
N GLY A 58 -1.85 -0.46 -6.09
CA GLY A 58 -2.98 -1.23 -5.55
C GLY A 58 -4.13 -0.31 -5.13
N HIS A 59 -3.86 0.79 -4.44
CA HIS A 59 -4.88 1.75 -4.06
C HIS A 59 -5.50 2.47 -5.27
N LEU A 60 -4.67 2.90 -6.23
CA LEU A 60 -5.12 3.53 -7.49
C LEU A 60 -6.03 2.60 -8.29
N VAL A 61 -5.64 1.34 -8.46
CA VAL A 61 -6.43 0.31 -9.18
C VAL A 61 -7.74 0.00 -8.45
N ALA A 62 -7.75 0.02 -7.12
CA ALA A 62 -8.99 -0.10 -6.34
C ALA A 62 -9.89 1.15 -6.44
N GLY A 63 -9.40 2.29 -6.94
CA GLY A 63 -10.08 3.58 -6.81
C GLY A 63 -10.26 4.01 -5.34
N SER A 64 -9.45 3.44 -4.44
CA SER A 64 -9.46 3.69 -3.00
C SER A 64 -8.35 4.68 -2.66
N ARG A 65 -8.58 5.53 -1.66
CA ARG A 65 -7.53 6.45 -1.20
C ARG A 65 -6.47 5.69 -0.44
N SER A 66 -5.19 5.95 -0.75
CA SER A 66 -4.10 5.43 0.06
C SER A 66 -4.06 6.13 1.41
N GLY A 67 -3.48 5.47 2.42
CA GLY A 67 -3.25 6.08 3.73
C GLY A 67 -2.41 7.35 3.65
N GLU A 68 -1.49 7.41 2.67
CA GLU A 68 -0.65 8.58 2.37
C GLU A 68 -1.45 9.73 1.78
N GLU A 69 -2.35 9.46 0.84
CA GLU A 69 -3.24 10.50 0.32
C GLU A 69 -4.14 11.06 1.43
N MET A 70 -4.63 10.18 2.32
CA MET A 70 -5.38 10.61 3.51
C MET A 70 -4.52 11.42 4.48
N PHE A 71 -3.27 11.02 4.71
CA PHE A 71 -2.34 11.74 5.58
C PHE A 71 -1.98 13.11 5.00
N LEU A 72 -1.63 13.18 3.71
CA LEU A 72 -1.35 14.44 3.01
C LEU A 72 -2.59 15.33 3.02
N ARG A 73 -3.79 14.80 2.79
CA ARG A 73 -5.03 15.58 2.92
C ARG A 73 -5.28 16.06 4.34
N ARG A 74 -4.96 15.28 5.38
CA ARG A 74 -5.02 15.76 6.77
C ARG A 74 -3.98 16.84 7.06
N LEU A 75 -2.81 16.78 6.41
CA LEU A 75 -1.72 17.72 6.59
C LEU A 75 -1.95 19.05 5.83
N PHE A 76 -2.48 18.97 4.61
CA PHE A 76 -2.75 20.11 3.73
C PHE A 76 -4.20 20.64 3.80
N GLY A 77 -5.12 19.88 4.41
CA GLY A 77 -6.55 20.19 4.51
C GLY A 77 -7.01 20.19 5.97
N LYS A 78 -7.26 21.39 6.47
CA LYS A 78 -7.98 21.71 7.72
C LYS A 78 -9.23 20.82 7.88
N ARG A 79 -9.42 20.28 9.09
CA ARG A 79 -10.60 19.58 9.66
C ARG A 79 -11.66 19.06 8.69
#